data_AF-A0A3D1J3S7-F1
#
_entry.id   AF-A0A3D1J3S7-F1
#
_cell.length_a   1.000
_cell.length_b   1.000
_cell.length_c   1.000
_cell.angle_alpha   90.00
_cell.angle_beta   90.00
_cell.angle_gamma   90.00
#
_symmetry.space_group_name_H-M   'P 1'
#
loop_
_entity.id
_entity.type
_entity.pdbx_description
1 polymer ?
#
loop_
_entity_poly.entity_id
_entity_poly.type
_entity_poly.pdbx_seq_one_letter_code
_entity_poly.pdbx_strand_id
1 'polypeptide(L)' 'MDKSNFFSDMQAKINQALENSPAKDIEKNVKAMLSQGFSKLDLVTREEFDVQMQVLAATRARLEALEARVLELETQLKK' A
#
# COMPACT_ATOMS: atom_id res chain seq x y z
N MET A 1 -4.53 -36.27 -46.60
CA MET A 1 -4.87 -36.41 -45.17
C MET A 1 -4.55 -35.08 -44.51
N ASP A 2 -5.53 -34.55 -43.78
CA ASP A 2 -5.88 -33.13 -43.77
C ASP A 2 -5.08 -32.24 -42.81
N LYS A 3 -4.48 -31.18 -43.35
CA LYS A 3 -3.82 -30.12 -42.56
C LYS A 3 -4.81 -29.32 -41.70
N SER A 4 -6.09 -29.30 -42.08
CA SER A 4 -7.17 -28.66 -41.32
C SER A 4 -7.46 -29.37 -39.99
N ASN A 5 -7.34 -30.71 -39.96
CA ASN A 5 -7.63 -31.50 -38.76
C ASN A 5 -6.55 -31.33 -37.68
N PHE A 6 -5.30 -31.09 -38.09
CA PHE A 6 -4.20 -30.79 -37.15
C PHE A 6 -4.40 -29.45 -36.45
N PHE A 7 -4.87 -28.43 -37.18
CA PHE A 7 -5.11 -27.11 -36.62
C PHE A 7 -6.30 -27.10 -35.65
N SER A 8 -7.37 -27.83 -35.97
CA SER A 8 -8.54 -27.96 -35.08
C SER A 8 -8.19 -28.71 -33.78
N ASP A 9 -7.41 -29.78 -33.86
CA ASP A 9 -7.00 -30.55 -32.68
C ASP A 9 -6.08 -29.75 -31.76
N MET A 10 -5.22 -28.90 -32.34
CA MET A 10 -4.37 -27.98 -31.59
C MET A 10 -5.22 -26.92 -30.88
N GLN A 11 -6.22 -26.35 -31.56
CA GLN A 11 -7.11 -25.36 -30.96
C GLN A 11 -7.98 -25.95 -29.85
N ALA A 12 -8.47 -27.19 -30.02
CA ALA A 12 -9.21 -27.90 -28.99
C ALA A 12 -8.35 -28.16 -27.74
N LYS A 13 -7.10 -28.60 -27.92
CA LYS A 13 -6.17 -28.82 -26.79
C LYS A 13 -5.76 -27.54 -26.07
N ILE A 14 -5.59 -26.44 -26.80
CA ILE A 14 -5.29 -25.14 -26.20
C ILE A 14 -6.49 -24.64 -25.39
N ASN A 15 -7.71 -24.73 -25.92
CA ASN A 15 -8.92 -24.36 -25.19
C ASN A 15 -9.12 -25.23 -23.95
N GLN A 16 -8.90 -26.55 -24.05
CA GLN A 16 -9.00 -27.47 -22.91
C GLN A 16 -7.91 -27.19 -21.85
N ALA A 17 -6.70 -26.80 -22.26
CA ALA A 17 -5.65 -26.39 -21.34
C ALA A 17 -5.94 -25.03 -20.68
N LEU A 18 -6.64 -24.12 -21.36
CA LEU A 18 -7.08 -22.83 -20.82
C LEU A 18 -8.28 -22.96 -19.89
N GLU A 19 -9.26 -23.81 -20.23
CA GLU A 19 -10.40 -24.13 -19.35
C GLU A 19 -9.96 -24.86 -18.08
N ASN A 20 -8.95 -25.72 -18.17
CA ASN A 20 -8.31 -26.38 -17.03
C ASN A 20 -7.08 -25.61 -16.51
N SER A 21 -6.88 -24.36 -16.94
CA SER A 21 -5.70 -23.58 -16.56
C SER A 21 -5.87 -23.05 -15.14
N PRO A 22 -4.89 -23.29 -14.24
CA PRO A 22 -4.89 -22.72 -12.90
C PRO A 22 -4.58 -21.21 -12.90
N ALA A 23 -4.58 -20.52 -14.04
CA ALA A 23 -4.27 -19.09 -14.12
C ALA A 23 -5.10 -18.24 -13.14
N LYS A 24 -6.41 -18.54 -13.00
CA LYS A 24 -7.26 -17.87 -12.01
C LYS A 24 -6.87 -18.20 -10.56
N ASP A 25 -6.47 -19.43 -10.30
CA ASP A 25 -6.03 -19.86 -8.96
C ASP A 25 -4.65 -19.28 -8.60
N ILE A 26 -3.76 -19.16 -9.58
CA ILE A 26 -2.46 -18.49 -9.44
C ILE A 26 -2.68 -17.01 -9.14
N GLU A 27 -3.54 -16.33 -9.90
CA GLU A 27 -3.88 -14.92 -9.63
C GLU A 27 -4.44 -14.74 -8.22
N LYS A 28 -5.35 -15.62 -7.79
CA LYS A 28 -5.93 -15.61 -6.44
C LYS A 28 -4.87 -15.83 -5.37
N ASN A 29 -3.96 -16.79 -5.55
CA ASN A 29 -2.90 -17.10 -4.60
C ASN A 29 -1.86 -15.97 -4.50
N VAL A 30 -1.48 -15.37 -5.63
CA VAL A 30 -0.58 -14.21 -5.66
C VAL A 30 -1.22 -13.01 -4.96
N LYS A 31 -2.51 -12.74 -5.24
CA LYS A 31 -3.25 -11.68 -4.56
C LYS A 31 -3.34 -11.92 -3.05
N ALA A 32 -3.64 -13.15 -2.62
CA ALA A 32 -3.69 -13.51 -1.20
C ALA A 32 -2.32 -13.33 -0.52
N MET A 33 -1.23 -13.74 -1.19
CA MET A 33 0.13 -13.56 -0.68
C MET A 33 0.50 -12.09 -0.54
N LEU A 34 0.17 -11.24 -1.52
CA LEU A 34 0.41 -9.80 -1.46
C LEU A 34 -0.43 -9.14 -0.36
N SER A 35 -1.72 -9.49 -0.25
CA SER A 35 -2.58 -9.01 0.83
C SER A 35 -2.06 -9.43 2.21
N GLN A 36 -1.55 -10.65 2.34
CA GLN A 36 -0.93 -11.13 3.59
C GLN A 36 0.43 -10.48 3.87
N GLY A 37 1.17 -10.10 2.82
CA GLY A 37 2.39 -9.31 2.93
C GLY A 37 2.08 -7.90 3.43
N PHE A 38 1.08 -7.23 2.85
CA PHE A 38 0.65 -5.90 3.24
C PHE A 38 0.04 -5.84 4.64
N SER A 39 -0.69 -6.88 5.08
CA SER A 39 -1.21 -6.92 6.45
C SER A 39 -0.14 -7.17 7.52
N LYS A 40 1.04 -7.66 7.14
CA LYS A 40 2.21 -7.76 8.04
C LYS A 40 3.05 -6.49 8.09
N LEU A 41 2.80 -5.54 7.19
CA LEU A 41 3.40 -4.22 7.25
C LEU A 41 2.46 -3.33 8.07
N ASP A 42 2.99 -2.52 8.97
CA ASP A 42 2.23 -1.52 9.73
C ASP A 42 1.82 -0.36 8.81
N LEU A 43 1.00 -0.67 7.80
CA LEU A 43 0.54 0.27 6.80
C LEU A 43 -0.54 1.15 7.42
N VAL A 44 -0.29 2.45 7.39
CA VAL A 44 -1.33 3.45 7.60
C VAL A 44 -1.86 3.89 6.25
N THR A 45 -3.14 4.26 6.21
CA THR A 45 -3.71 4.87 5.02
C THR A 45 -3.04 6.21 4.75
N ARG A 46 -3.08 6.65 3.49
CA ARG A 46 -2.53 7.96 3.12
C ARG A 46 -3.20 9.10 3.89
N GLU A 47 -4.50 8.99 4.11
CA GLU A 47 -5.27 9.98 4.87
C GLU A 47 -4.82 10.06 6.33
N GLU A 48 -4.66 8.92 7.01
CA GLU A 48 -4.13 8.90 8.38
C GLU A 48 -2.73 9.50 8.48
N PHE A 49 -1.87 9.20 7.50
CA PHE A 49 -0.55 9.82 7.43
C PHE A 49 -0.62 11.35 7.30
N ASP A 50 -1.47 11.85 6.39
CA ASP A 50 -1.62 13.29 6.16
C ASP A 50 -2.20 14.00 7.40
N VAL A 51 -3.13 13.36 8.12
CA VAL A 51 -3.64 13.85 9.41
C VAL A 51 -2.52 13.93 10.45
N GLN A 52 -1.69 12.89 10.59
CA GLN A 52 -0.57 12.90 11.54
C GLN A 52 0.46 13.99 11.21
N MET A 53 0.72 14.24 9.93
CA MET A 53 1.59 15.36 9.53
C MET A 53 1.03 16.71 9.98
N GLN A 54 -0.28 16.93 9.83
CA GLN A 54 -0.92 18.18 10.27
C GLN A 54 -0.87 18.35 11.79
N VAL A 55 -1.14 17.28 12.54
CA VAL A 55 -1.02 17.28 14.01
C VAL A 55 0.41 17.60 14.43
N LEU A 56 1.41 16.99 13.78
CA LEU A 56 2.82 17.25 14.05
C LEU A 56 3.20 18.71 13.75
N ALA A 57 2.76 19.26 12.63
CA ALA A 57 3.00 20.66 12.27
C ALA A 57 2.39 21.62 13.30
N ALA A 58 1.14 21.40 13.70
CA ALA A 58 0.48 22.19 14.72
C ALA A 58 1.17 22.08 16.10
N THR A 59 1.66 20.90 16.44
CA THR A 59 2.38 20.66 17.70
C THR A 59 3.71 21.40 17.72
N ARG A 60 4.47 21.40 16.61
CA ARG A 60 5.72 22.17 16.48
C ARG A 60 5.47 23.66 16.64
N ALA A 61 4.46 24.22 15.96
CA ALA A 61 4.13 25.62 16.08
C ALA A 61 3.76 26.02 17.53
N ARG A 62 3.01 25.16 18.24
CA ARG A 62 2.69 25.38 19.66
C ARG A 62 3.93 25.28 20.55
N LEU A 63 4.83 24.34 20.27
CA LEU A 63 6.08 24.17 21.01
C LEU A 63 6.97 25.41 20.88
N GLU A 64 7.18 25.89 19.66
CA GLU A 64 7.97 27.11 19.38
C GLU A 64 7.39 28.33 20.11
N ALA A 65 6.06 28.49 20.10
CA ALA A 65 5.40 29.57 20.83
C ALA A 65 5.58 29.46 22.35
N LEU A 66 5.56 28.25 22.91
CA LEU A 66 5.81 28.03 24.34
C LEU A 66 7.27 28.29 24.70
N GLU A 67 8.21 27.82 23.89
CA GLU A 67 9.65 28.08 24.07
C GLU A 67 9.94 29.59 24.07
N ALA A 68 9.34 30.34 23.14
CA ALA A 68 9.47 31.80 23.10
C ALA A 68 8.94 32.47 24.38
N ARG A 69 7.78 32.04 24.88
CA ARG A 69 7.19 32.57 26.13
C ARG A 69 8.03 32.24 27.35
N VAL A 70 8.58 31.02 27.42
CA VAL A 70 9.48 30.63 28.51
C VAL A 70 10.74 31.49 28.49
N LEU A 71 11.34 31.70 27.32
CA LEU A 71 12.54 32.53 27.18
C LEU A 71 12.29 34.00 27.57
N GLU A 72 11.13 34.55 27.22
CA GLU A 72 10.71 35.87 27.66
C GLU A 72 10.62 35.95 29.20
N LEU A 73 9.94 34.99 29.82
CA LEU A 73 9.80 34.92 31.28
C LEU A 73 11.16 34.76 31.99
N GLU A 74 12.02 33.88 31.49
CA GLU A 74 13.37 33.71 32.02
C GLU A 74 14.20 34.99 31.91
N THR A 75 14.04 35.76 30.83
CA THR A 75 14.73 37.04 30.64
C THR A 75 14.22 38.09 31.62
N GLN A 76 12.91 38.12 31.90
CA GLN A 76 12.32 39.01 32.90
C GLN A 76 12.78 38.68 34.32
N LEU A 77 12.95 37.39 34.66
CA LEU A 77 13.42 36.95 35.98
C LEU A 77 14.94 37.16 36.20
N LYS A 78 15.73 37.20 35.13
CA LYS A 78 17.18 37.44 35.18
C LYS A 78 17.55 38.94 35.20
N LYS A 79 16.58 39.83 34.99
CA LYS A 79 16.72 41.28 35.14
C LYS A 79 16.38 41.71 36.56
#